data_AF-A0A3G8MCE4-F1
#
_entry.id   AF-A0A3G8MCE4-F1
#
_cell.length_a   1.000
_cell.length_b   1.000
_cell.length_c   1.000
_cell.angle_alpha   90.00
_cell.angle_beta   90.00
_cell.angle_gamma   90.00
#
_symmetry.space_group_name_H-M   'P 1'
#
loop_
_entity.id
_entity.type
_entity.pdbx_description
1 polymer ?
#
loop_
_entity_poly.entity_id
_entity_poly.type
_entity_poly.pdbx_seq_one_letter_code
_entity_poly.pdbx_strand_id
1 'polypeptide(L)'
;MERKQYLQNILLGLLSGPLLAALILLVPMGILTGLSVVLDPSLAMYEFVPEEALVVPFIILAVLISAANVHIAVVMARDRGVGRIIRATTDRYADDPSGAQNIHGHPGRAFAEEFKGFLAQHEDKAVSLSEPTGEDYGWGFWVGEKELSPLWVAIAHVGRPNEEERAEEYIVAITLEPPILPWRRLTYKPDFALRDKIGLRLTEFLTSKNIPFVTETEEWVDPEPKTDREARF
;
A
#
# COMPACT_ATOMS: atom_id res chain seq x y z
N MET A 1 13.81 29.98 5.75
CA MET A 1 12.83 28.90 5.55
C MET A 1 12.66 28.71 4.06
N GLU A 2 13.19 27.62 3.53
CA GLU A 2 13.57 27.53 2.12
C GLU A 2 12.38 27.20 1.21
N ARG A 3 12.35 27.85 0.05
CA ARG A 3 11.37 27.70 -1.04
C ARG A 3 11.06 26.23 -1.41
N LYS A 4 11.98 25.33 -1.11
CA LYS A 4 11.90 23.87 -1.27
C LYS A 4 10.86 23.21 -0.34
N GLN A 5 10.80 23.63 0.93
CA GLN A 5 9.80 23.16 1.91
C GLN A 5 8.40 23.64 1.56
N TYR A 6 8.27 24.85 1.02
CA TYR A 6 6.99 25.37 0.55
C TYR A 6 6.47 24.61 -0.68
N LEU A 7 7.35 24.29 -1.64
CA LEU A 7 7.01 23.46 -2.79
C LEU A 7 6.67 22.01 -2.39
N GLN A 8 7.38 21.42 -1.44
CA GLN A 8 7.04 20.10 -0.90
C GLN A 8 5.68 20.10 -0.20
N ASN A 9 5.37 21.12 0.61
CA ASN A 9 4.07 21.23 1.27
C ASN A 9 2.92 21.49 0.27
N ILE A 10 3.18 22.19 -0.83
CA ILE A 10 2.21 22.34 -1.94
C ILE A 10 2.02 21.02 -2.69
N LEU A 11 3.09 20.26 -2.95
CA LEU A 11 3.02 18.93 -3.58
C LEU A 11 2.30 17.91 -2.68
N LEU A 12 2.56 17.93 -1.38
CA LEU A 12 1.87 17.13 -0.37
C LEU A 12 0.40 17.55 -0.23
N GLY A 13 0.11 18.85 -0.31
CA GLY A 13 -1.26 19.37 -0.38
C GLY A 13 -1.99 18.98 -1.67
N LEU A 14 -1.28 18.91 -2.80
CA LEU A 14 -1.80 18.41 -4.09
C LEU A 14 -2.02 16.89 -4.09
N LEU A 15 -1.34 16.15 -3.22
CA LEU A 15 -1.54 14.70 -3.02
C LEU A 15 -2.53 14.38 -1.90
N SER A 16 -3.10 15.39 -1.23
CA SER A 16 -4.15 15.19 -0.23
C SER A 16 -5.38 14.52 -0.87
N GLY A 17 -6.02 13.61 -0.11
CA GLY A 17 -7.14 12.78 -0.58
C GLY A 17 -8.22 13.49 -1.41
N PRO A 18 -8.63 14.74 -1.09
CA PRO A 18 -9.60 15.48 -1.91
C PRO A 18 -9.06 15.92 -3.28
N LEU A 19 -7.78 16.27 -3.40
CA LEU A 19 -7.19 16.68 -4.68
C LEU A 19 -6.78 15.48 -5.52
N LEU A 20 -6.37 14.38 -4.88
CA LEU A 20 -6.22 13.08 -5.54
C LEU A 20 -7.58 12.56 -6.04
N ALA A 21 -8.65 12.68 -5.25
CA ALA A 21 -10.01 12.35 -5.67
C ALA A 21 -10.50 13.29 -6.79
N ALA A 22 -10.19 14.59 -6.71
CA ALA A 22 -10.46 15.54 -7.77
C ALA A 22 -9.66 15.21 -9.02
N LEU A 23 -8.40 14.78 -8.95
CA LEU A 23 -7.61 14.33 -10.11
C LEU A 23 -8.13 13.00 -10.66
N ILE A 24 -8.57 12.07 -9.82
CA ILE A 24 -9.24 10.83 -10.23
C ILE A 24 -10.57 11.14 -10.95
N LEU A 25 -11.21 12.27 -10.69
CA LEU A 25 -12.44 12.70 -11.39
C LEU A 25 -12.16 13.65 -12.59
N LEU A 26 -11.17 14.54 -12.47
CA LEU A 26 -10.83 15.59 -13.44
C LEU A 26 -9.90 15.09 -14.54
N VAL A 27 -9.00 14.15 -14.26
CA VAL A 27 -8.15 13.54 -15.30
C VAL A 27 -9.01 12.73 -16.27
N PRO A 28 -9.98 11.91 -15.81
CA PRO A 28 -10.95 11.32 -16.73
C PRO A 28 -11.81 12.37 -17.42
N MET A 29 -12.23 13.47 -16.78
CA MET A 29 -12.90 14.56 -17.50
C MET A 29 -12.06 15.13 -18.64
N GLY A 30 -10.78 15.45 -18.40
CA GLY A 30 -9.89 15.98 -19.43
C GLY A 30 -9.64 14.97 -20.55
N ILE A 31 -9.47 13.69 -20.19
CA ILE A 31 -9.28 12.59 -21.16
C ILE A 31 -10.56 12.34 -21.97
N LEU A 32 -11.73 12.32 -21.33
CA LEU A 32 -13.03 12.12 -21.98
C LEU A 32 -13.41 13.31 -22.84
N THR A 33 -13.07 14.53 -22.42
CA THR A 33 -13.18 15.75 -23.23
C THR A 33 -12.30 15.65 -24.47
N GLY A 34 -11.02 15.27 -24.30
CA GLY A 34 -10.11 15.07 -25.42
C GLY A 34 -10.55 13.95 -26.38
N LEU A 35 -11.00 12.81 -25.86
CA LEU A 35 -11.55 11.71 -26.64
C LEU A 35 -12.82 12.10 -27.38
N SER A 36 -13.71 12.86 -26.74
CA SER A 36 -14.94 13.34 -27.37
C SER A 36 -14.62 14.30 -28.52
N VAL A 37 -13.65 15.19 -28.35
CA VAL A 37 -13.16 16.07 -29.43
C VAL A 37 -12.49 15.30 -30.57
N VAL A 38 -11.78 14.21 -30.28
CA VAL A 38 -11.19 13.34 -31.33
C VAL A 38 -12.28 12.59 -32.10
N LEU A 39 -13.31 12.12 -31.41
CA LEU A 39 -14.42 11.36 -32.01
C LEU A 39 -15.41 12.26 -32.76
N ASP A 40 -15.59 13.50 -32.30
CA ASP A 40 -16.37 14.54 -32.97
C ASP A 40 -15.61 15.89 -32.91
N PRO A 41 -14.84 16.23 -33.96
CA PRO A 41 -14.07 17.46 -34.02
C PRO A 41 -14.90 18.74 -33.93
N SER A 42 -16.21 18.67 -34.15
CA SER A 42 -17.11 19.82 -33.99
C SER A 42 -17.19 20.29 -32.53
N LEU A 43 -16.88 19.40 -31.57
CA LEU A 43 -16.82 19.71 -30.14
C LEU A 43 -15.61 20.58 -29.77
N ALA A 44 -14.58 20.69 -30.64
CA ALA A 44 -13.44 21.58 -30.43
C ALA A 44 -13.81 23.07 -30.50
N MET A 45 -14.99 23.40 -31.04
CA MET A 45 -15.47 24.79 -31.15
C MET A 45 -16.12 25.31 -29.88
N TYR A 46 -16.35 24.45 -28.89
CA TYR A 46 -16.90 24.84 -27.59
C TYR A 46 -15.78 25.07 -26.58
N GLU A 47 -15.88 26.14 -25.79
CA GLU A 47 -14.96 26.44 -24.69
C GLU A 47 -15.00 25.35 -23.60
N PHE A 48 -16.15 24.66 -23.49
CA PHE A 48 -16.36 23.48 -22.65
C PHE A 48 -17.25 22.47 -23.40
N VAL A 49 -16.89 21.18 -23.36
CA VAL A 49 -17.73 20.12 -23.93
C VAL A 49 -19.07 20.10 -23.17
N PRO A 50 -20.23 20.07 -23.86
CA PRO A 50 -21.54 20.06 -23.22
C PRO A 50 -21.66 18.94 -22.18
N GLU A 51 -22.26 19.22 -21.02
CA GLU A 51 -22.40 18.25 -19.93
C GLU A 51 -23.10 16.98 -20.42
N GLU A 52 -24.10 17.10 -21.30
CA GLU A 52 -24.86 15.98 -21.86
C GLU A 52 -23.97 15.03 -22.67
N ALA A 53 -22.93 15.55 -23.33
CA ALA A 53 -21.96 14.75 -24.07
C ALA A 53 -20.96 14.04 -23.13
N LEU A 54 -20.76 14.57 -21.92
CA LEU A 54 -19.90 13.97 -20.90
C LEU A 54 -20.66 12.96 -20.01
N VAL A 55 -21.98 13.10 -19.85
CA VAL A 55 -22.81 12.21 -19.02
C VAL A 55 -22.63 10.73 -19.39
N VAL A 56 -22.68 10.39 -20.68
CA VAL A 56 -22.55 8.99 -21.12
C VAL A 56 -21.15 8.42 -20.78
N PRO A 57 -20.03 9.08 -21.15
CA PRO A 57 -18.70 8.69 -20.70
C PRO A 57 -18.53 8.59 -19.17
N PHE A 58 -19.13 9.50 -18.41
CA PHE A 58 -19.11 9.46 -16.95
C PHE A 58 -19.84 8.25 -16.39
N ILE A 59 -21.03 7.94 -16.92
CA ILE A 59 -21.79 6.75 -16.52
C ILE A 59 -20.97 5.49 -16.81
N ILE A 60 -20.33 5.41 -17.99
CA ILE A 60 -19.47 4.27 -18.35
C ILE A 60 -18.30 4.15 -17.37
N LEU A 61 -17.63 5.26 -17.05
CA LEU A 61 -16.52 5.26 -16.10
C LEU A 61 -16.97 4.87 -14.68
N ALA A 62 -18.09 5.41 -14.21
CA ALA A 62 -18.67 5.08 -12.92
C ALA A 62 -19.01 3.59 -12.84
N VAL A 63 -19.67 3.04 -13.87
CA VAL A 63 -19.96 1.61 -13.98
C VAL A 63 -18.67 0.79 -13.98
N LEU A 64 -17.62 1.22 -14.69
CA LEU A 64 -16.32 0.54 -14.71
C LEU A 64 -15.67 0.52 -13.32
N ILE A 65 -15.67 1.65 -12.61
CA ILE A 65 -15.14 1.76 -11.24
C ILE A 65 -15.94 0.88 -10.28
N SER A 66 -17.27 0.91 -10.36
CA SER A 66 -18.13 0.06 -9.54
C SER A 66 -17.88 -1.43 -9.79
N ALA A 67 -17.83 -1.84 -11.06
CA ALA A 67 -17.54 -3.23 -11.44
C ALA A 67 -16.14 -3.66 -10.97
N ALA A 68 -15.14 -2.79 -11.10
CA ALA A 68 -13.79 -3.01 -10.62
C ALA A 68 -13.75 -3.19 -9.09
N ASN A 69 -14.43 -2.33 -8.33
CA ASN A 69 -14.46 -2.42 -6.87
C ASN A 69 -15.21 -3.66 -6.39
N VAL A 70 -16.34 -4.01 -7.03
CA VAL A 70 -17.06 -5.26 -6.74
C VAL A 70 -16.17 -6.46 -7.03
N HIS A 71 -15.46 -6.47 -8.16
CA HIS A 71 -14.52 -7.54 -8.50
C HIS A 71 -13.44 -7.70 -7.44
N ILE A 72 -12.77 -6.60 -7.04
CA ILE A 72 -11.76 -6.62 -5.98
C ILE A 72 -12.36 -7.15 -4.67
N ALA A 73 -13.52 -6.64 -4.25
CA ALA A 73 -14.17 -7.11 -3.03
C ALA A 73 -14.46 -8.62 -3.07
N VAL A 74 -15.00 -9.12 -4.18
CA VAL A 74 -15.28 -10.56 -4.36
C VAL A 74 -14.01 -11.40 -4.35
N VAL A 75 -12.94 -10.91 -4.97
CA VAL A 75 -11.67 -11.63 -5.07
C VAL A 75 -10.92 -11.62 -3.74
N MET A 76 -10.89 -10.47 -3.04
CA MET A 76 -10.33 -10.32 -1.69
C MET A 76 -11.13 -11.13 -0.65
N ALA A 77 -12.45 -11.22 -0.77
CA ALA A 77 -13.29 -12.03 0.13
C ALA A 77 -13.02 -13.55 0.05
N ARG A 78 -12.24 -14.01 -0.96
CA ARG A 78 -11.77 -15.41 -1.02
C ARG A 78 -10.60 -15.67 -0.10
N ASP A 79 -9.96 -14.61 0.39
CA ASP A 79 -8.93 -14.72 1.38
C ASP A 79 -9.49 -15.36 2.65
N ARG A 80 -8.86 -16.46 3.06
CA ARG A 80 -9.19 -17.14 4.32
C ARG A 80 -8.09 -16.97 5.35
N GLY A 81 -7.00 -16.29 4.98
CA GLY A 81 -5.94 -15.92 5.89
C GLY A 81 -6.34 -14.67 6.65
N VAL A 82 -6.24 -14.72 7.97
CA VAL A 82 -6.27 -13.49 8.75
C VAL A 82 -5.02 -12.70 8.41
N GLY A 83 -5.18 -11.45 7.99
CA GLY A 83 -4.07 -10.52 7.82
C GLY A 83 -3.22 -10.53 9.09
N ARG A 84 -1.90 -10.50 8.94
CA ARG A 84 -0.97 -10.60 10.07
C ARG A 84 -0.20 -9.31 10.17
N ILE A 85 -0.37 -8.65 11.31
CA ILE A 85 0.47 -7.53 11.71
C ILE A 85 1.48 -8.09 12.70
N ILE A 86 2.77 -7.92 12.42
CA ILE A 86 3.82 -8.42 13.30
C ILE A 86 4.49 -7.23 13.97
N ARG A 87 4.35 -7.12 15.29
CA ARG A 87 5.09 -6.17 16.11
C ARG A 87 6.42 -6.80 16.49
N ALA A 88 7.52 -6.16 16.15
CA ALA A 88 8.88 -6.59 16.46
C ALA A 88 9.57 -5.54 17.32
N THR A 89 10.29 -5.97 18.35
CA THR A 89 11.03 -5.06 19.24
C THR A 89 12.52 -5.39 19.17
N THR A 90 13.35 -4.43 18.78
CA THR A 90 14.80 -4.66 18.62
C THR A 90 15.61 -3.38 18.72
N ASP A 91 16.83 -3.47 19.26
CA ASP A 91 17.84 -2.40 19.25
C ASP A 91 18.82 -2.54 18.07
N ARG A 92 18.72 -3.60 17.28
CA ARG A 92 19.62 -3.93 16.15
C ARG A 92 19.71 -2.81 15.12
N TYR A 93 18.63 -2.04 14.96
CA TYR A 93 18.50 -0.97 13.97
C TYR A 93 18.58 0.43 14.58
N ALA A 94 18.73 0.56 15.90
CA ALA A 94 18.76 1.85 16.60
C ALA A 94 19.95 2.74 16.20
N ASP A 95 21.05 2.13 15.72
CA ASP A 95 22.24 2.83 15.24
C ASP A 95 22.45 2.66 13.73
N ASP A 96 21.38 2.53 12.93
CA ASP A 96 21.49 2.32 11.48
C ASP A 96 22.51 3.29 10.85
N PRO A 97 23.68 2.79 10.39
CA PRO A 97 24.78 3.63 9.92
C PRO A 97 24.43 4.36 8.62
N SER A 98 23.35 3.96 7.93
CA SER A 98 22.84 4.69 6.78
C SER A 98 22.22 6.03 7.17
N GLY A 99 21.75 6.17 8.42
CA GLY A 99 20.99 7.33 8.88
C GLY A 99 19.72 7.61 8.07
N ALA A 100 19.28 6.64 7.25
CA ALA A 100 18.23 6.85 6.28
C ALA A 100 16.87 6.89 6.98
N GLN A 101 16.17 7.99 6.79
CA GLN A 101 14.84 8.21 7.31
C GLN A 101 13.83 8.28 6.17
N ASN A 102 12.59 7.85 6.42
CA ASN A 102 11.49 8.10 5.50
C ASN A 102 11.16 9.61 5.45
N ILE A 103 10.13 9.98 4.69
CA ILE A 103 9.75 11.39 4.51
C ILE A 103 9.35 12.11 5.82
N HIS A 104 9.06 11.37 6.90
CA HIS A 104 8.67 11.88 8.21
C HIS A 104 9.76 11.74 9.28
N GLY A 105 10.97 11.30 8.91
CA GLY A 105 12.06 11.17 9.87
C GLY A 105 12.14 9.81 10.57
N HIS A 106 11.36 8.81 10.14
CA HIS A 106 11.33 7.49 10.77
C HIS A 106 12.37 6.52 10.19
N PRO A 107 13.12 5.78 11.04
CA PRO A 107 14.06 4.75 10.60
C PRO A 107 13.31 3.50 10.09
N GLY A 108 14.06 2.50 9.61
CA GLY A 108 13.51 1.22 9.15
C GLY A 108 14.11 0.70 7.84
N ARG A 109 14.96 1.48 7.18
CA ARG A 109 15.62 1.08 5.93
C ARG A 109 16.49 -0.16 6.12
N ALA A 110 17.38 -0.18 7.12
CA ALA A 110 18.24 -1.34 7.35
C ALA A 110 17.45 -2.62 7.63
N PHE A 111 16.32 -2.52 8.34
CA PHE A 111 15.40 -3.64 8.52
C PHE A 111 14.87 -4.10 7.15
N ALA A 112 14.32 -3.18 6.36
CA ALA A 112 13.81 -3.50 5.02
C ALA A 112 14.86 -4.17 4.12
N GLU A 113 16.10 -3.65 4.11
CA GLU A 113 17.21 -4.21 3.35
C GLU A 113 17.64 -5.59 3.85
N GLU A 114 17.74 -5.78 5.16
CA GLU A 114 18.14 -7.08 5.74
C GLU A 114 17.08 -8.14 5.50
N PHE A 115 15.79 -7.79 5.64
CA PHE A 115 14.69 -8.72 5.36
C PHE A 115 14.57 -9.03 3.85
N LYS A 116 14.70 -8.03 2.97
CA LYS A 116 14.80 -8.25 1.52
C LYS A 116 15.95 -9.19 1.18
N GLY A 117 17.12 -8.99 1.79
CA GLY A 117 18.29 -9.85 1.62
C GLY A 117 18.03 -11.29 2.06
N PHE A 118 17.31 -11.46 3.18
CA PHE A 118 16.86 -12.77 3.64
C PHE A 118 15.92 -13.45 2.62
N LEU A 119 14.92 -12.72 2.11
CA LEU A 119 13.99 -13.24 1.09
C LEU A 119 14.73 -13.65 -0.18
N ALA A 120 15.66 -12.84 -0.66
CA ALA A 120 16.45 -13.14 -1.87
C ALA A 120 17.28 -14.44 -1.76
N GLN A 121 17.58 -14.90 -0.54
CA GLN A 121 18.29 -16.17 -0.29
C GLN A 121 17.36 -17.38 -0.19
N HIS A 122 16.09 -17.17 0.17
CA HIS A 122 15.12 -18.23 0.48
C HIS A 122 14.04 -18.42 -0.59
N GLU A 123 13.93 -17.46 -1.52
CA GLU A 123 12.95 -17.46 -2.59
C GLU A 123 13.63 -17.73 -3.95
N ASP A 124 12.92 -18.44 -4.83
CA ASP A 124 13.40 -18.70 -6.18
C ASP A 124 13.63 -17.39 -6.93
N LYS A 125 14.57 -17.39 -7.88
CA LYS A 125 14.89 -16.23 -8.74
C LYS A 125 13.68 -15.65 -9.51
N ALA A 126 12.56 -16.38 -9.53
CA ALA A 126 11.30 -15.94 -10.13
C ALA A 126 10.57 -14.86 -9.30
N VAL A 127 10.86 -14.73 -7.99
CA VAL A 127 10.24 -13.70 -7.15
C VAL A 127 10.99 -12.38 -7.33
N SER A 128 10.35 -11.40 -7.98
CA SER A 128 10.90 -10.05 -8.12
C SER A 128 10.83 -9.30 -6.78
N LEU A 129 11.92 -8.62 -6.40
CA LEU A 129 12.01 -7.79 -5.20
C LEU A 129 12.44 -6.38 -5.60
N SER A 130 11.66 -5.35 -5.24
CA SER A 130 12.07 -3.97 -5.51
C SER A 130 13.16 -3.47 -4.56
N GLU A 131 13.75 -2.31 -4.86
CA GLU A 131 14.49 -1.56 -3.85
C GLU A 131 13.56 -1.11 -2.73
N PRO A 132 14.04 -1.06 -1.46
CA PRO A 132 13.31 -0.44 -0.39
C PRO A 132 13.08 1.05 -0.64
N THR A 133 11.86 1.50 -0.40
CA THR A 133 11.45 2.90 -0.54
C THR A 133 10.83 3.39 0.76
N GLY A 134 11.13 4.64 1.13
CA GLY A 134 10.49 5.30 2.27
C GLY A 134 9.16 5.94 1.84
N GLU A 135 8.09 5.59 2.53
CA GLU A 135 6.73 6.12 2.36
C GLU A 135 6.25 6.78 3.67
N ASP A 136 5.04 7.37 3.63
CA ASP A 136 4.44 8.13 4.73
C ASP A 136 4.35 7.32 6.04
N TYR A 137 4.10 6.02 5.95
CA TYR A 137 3.92 5.14 7.10
C TYR A 137 5.19 4.35 7.47
N GLY A 138 6.30 4.50 6.74
CA GLY A 138 7.55 3.80 7.07
C GLY A 138 8.42 3.48 5.86
N TRP A 139 9.05 2.32 5.89
CA TRP A 139 9.82 1.76 4.79
C TRP A 139 9.13 0.53 4.22
N GLY A 140 9.37 0.22 2.96
CA GLY A 140 8.87 -1.04 2.40
C GLY A 140 9.41 -1.36 1.04
N PHE A 141 9.03 -2.54 0.53
CA PHE A 141 9.40 -2.98 -0.82
C PHE A 141 8.33 -3.90 -1.41
N TRP A 142 8.29 -3.94 -2.75
CA TRP A 142 7.40 -4.79 -3.51
C TRP A 142 7.99 -6.20 -3.66
N VAL A 143 7.12 -7.21 -3.56
CA VAL A 143 7.41 -8.62 -3.81
C VAL A 143 6.48 -9.14 -4.91
N GLY A 144 7.03 -9.91 -5.84
CA GLY A 144 6.30 -10.48 -6.98
C GLY A 144 6.18 -9.53 -8.18
N GLU A 145 5.38 -9.92 -9.17
CA GLU A 145 5.19 -9.12 -10.37
C GLU A 145 4.35 -7.86 -10.07
N LYS A 146 4.98 -6.69 -10.22
CA LYS A 146 4.38 -5.37 -9.96
C LYS A 146 3.04 -5.12 -10.67
N GLU A 147 2.75 -5.81 -11.77
CA GLU A 147 1.58 -5.51 -12.61
C GLU A 147 0.36 -6.41 -12.41
N LEU A 148 0.53 -7.61 -11.87
CA LEU A 148 -0.56 -8.61 -11.78
C LEU A 148 -1.01 -8.90 -10.36
N SER A 149 -0.07 -8.90 -9.40
CA SER A 149 -0.35 -9.16 -7.99
C SER A 149 0.74 -8.58 -7.08
N PRO A 150 0.92 -7.26 -7.05
CA PRO A 150 1.92 -6.66 -6.17
C PRO A 150 1.59 -6.97 -4.70
N LEU A 151 2.56 -7.57 -4.03
CA LEU A 151 2.60 -7.70 -2.58
C LEU A 151 3.50 -6.60 -2.03
N TRP A 152 3.04 -5.89 -1.02
CA TRP A 152 3.83 -4.87 -0.34
C TRP A 152 4.25 -5.36 1.03
N VAL A 153 5.53 -5.22 1.35
CA VAL A 153 6.03 -5.40 2.72
C VAL A 153 6.30 -4.03 3.30
N ALA A 154 5.54 -3.66 4.33
CA ALA A 154 5.68 -2.41 5.07
C ALA A 154 6.38 -2.66 6.41
N ILE A 155 7.28 -1.76 6.79
CA ILE A 155 8.01 -1.72 8.05
C ILE A 155 7.87 -0.30 8.60
N ALA A 156 6.98 -0.13 9.57
CA ALA A 156 6.69 1.12 10.23
C ALA A 156 7.40 1.17 11.59
N HIS A 157 8.24 2.17 11.81
CA HIS A 157 8.81 2.42 13.13
C HIS A 157 7.78 3.13 14.02
N VAL A 158 7.49 2.55 15.18
CA VAL A 158 6.48 3.06 16.13
C VAL A 158 7.13 3.97 17.16
N GLY A 159 8.35 3.67 17.59
CA GLY A 159 9.03 4.37 18.67
C GLY A 159 9.61 3.42 19.69
N ARG A 160 10.00 3.94 20.85
CA ARG A 160 10.48 3.12 21.96
C ARG A 160 9.29 2.70 22.83
N PRO A 161 9.10 1.40 23.10
CA PRO A 161 8.05 0.94 24.02
C PRO A 161 8.33 1.39 25.46
N ASN A 162 9.60 1.61 25.80
CA ASN A 162 10.06 2.17 27.07
C ASN A 162 11.17 3.20 26.78
N GLU A 163 11.03 4.43 27.24
CA GLU A 163 12.00 5.52 26.98
C GLU A 163 13.39 5.23 27.57
N GLU A 164 13.46 4.39 28.61
CA GLU A 164 14.71 3.97 29.26
C GLU A 164 15.46 2.87 28.47
N GLU A 165 14.78 2.19 27.55
CA GLU A 165 15.35 1.10 26.77
C GLU A 165 15.81 1.57 25.39
N ARG A 166 16.86 0.93 24.89
CA ARG A 166 17.37 1.20 23.53
C ARG A 166 16.53 0.52 22.45
N ALA A 167 15.77 -0.50 22.82
CA ALA A 167 14.98 -1.26 21.86
C ALA A 167 13.87 -0.39 21.26
N GLU A 168 13.70 -0.49 19.96
CA GLU A 168 12.67 0.21 19.19
C GLU A 168 11.62 -0.80 18.74
N GLU A 169 10.37 -0.35 18.69
CA GLU A 169 9.23 -1.10 18.18
C GLU A 169 9.01 -0.79 16.69
N TYR A 170 8.83 -1.86 15.93
CA TYR A 170 8.51 -1.84 14.51
C TYR A 170 7.23 -2.65 14.27
N ILE A 171 6.33 -2.12 13.45
CA ILE A 171 5.20 -2.86 12.89
C ILE A 171 5.59 -3.30 11.48
N VAL A 172 5.54 -4.61 11.25
CA VAL A 172 5.74 -5.18 9.92
C VAL A 172 4.41 -5.74 9.42
N ALA A 173 3.98 -5.25 8.26
CA ALA A 173 2.75 -5.68 7.61
C ALA A 173 3.05 -6.17 6.19
N ILE A 174 2.32 -7.19 5.76
CA ILE A 174 2.44 -7.75 4.41
C ILE A 174 1.06 -7.66 3.77
N THR A 175 0.89 -6.69 2.87
CA THR A 175 -0.40 -6.36 2.27
C THR A 175 -0.44 -6.74 0.79
N LEU A 176 -1.61 -7.18 0.36
CA LEU A 176 -1.92 -7.34 -1.06
C LEU A 176 -2.50 -6.01 -1.54
N GLU A 177 -1.77 -5.29 -2.39
CA GLU A 177 -2.17 -3.94 -2.82
C GLU A 177 -2.96 -4.02 -4.14
N PRO A 178 -4.27 -3.69 -4.13
CA PRO A 178 -5.04 -3.63 -5.37
C PRO A 178 -4.53 -2.47 -6.24
N PRO A 179 -4.44 -2.64 -7.58
CA PRO A 179 -4.04 -1.58 -8.49
C PRO A 179 -4.93 -0.33 -8.36
N ILE A 180 -4.37 0.86 -8.52
CA ILE A 180 -5.15 2.11 -8.47
C ILE A 180 -6.13 2.22 -9.64
N LEU A 181 -5.72 1.76 -10.84
CA LEU A 181 -6.47 1.93 -12.07
C LEU A 181 -7.62 0.91 -12.22
N PRO A 182 -8.86 1.33 -12.54
CA PRO A 182 -10.03 0.44 -12.58
C PRO A 182 -9.90 -0.76 -13.54
N TRP A 183 -9.32 -0.58 -14.73
CA TRP A 183 -9.14 -1.68 -15.67
C TRP A 183 -8.11 -2.71 -15.19
N ARG A 184 -7.07 -2.28 -14.45
CA ARG A 184 -6.11 -3.21 -13.82
C ARG A 184 -6.74 -3.96 -12.64
N ARG A 185 -7.66 -3.31 -11.91
CA ARG A 185 -8.46 -3.96 -10.85
C ARG A 185 -9.30 -5.12 -11.40
N LEU A 186 -9.89 -4.98 -12.59
CA LEU A 186 -10.67 -6.05 -13.23
C LEU A 186 -9.86 -7.29 -13.62
N THR A 187 -8.54 -7.13 -13.78
CA THR A 187 -7.61 -8.22 -14.10
C THR A 187 -6.75 -8.64 -12.91
N TYR A 188 -6.96 -8.03 -11.74
CA TYR A 188 -6.17 -8.27 -10.55
C TYR A 188 -6.39 -9.68 -10.02
N LYS A 189 -5.30 -10.37 -9.70
CA LYS A 189 -5.33 -11.74 -9.19
C LYS A 189 -4.42 -11.82 -7.97
N PRO A 190 -4.94 -11.62 -6.75
CA PRO A 190 -4.10 -11.66 -5.57
C PRO A 190 -3.46 -13.02 -5.37
N ASP A 191 -2.18 -13.00 -5.04
CA ASP A 191 -1.41 -14.16 -4.68
C ASP A 191 -1.38 -14.33 -3.16
N PHE A 192 -2.47 -14.87 -2.62
CA PHE A 192 -2.59 -15.18 -1.19
C PHE A 192 -1.52 -16.16 -0.71
N ALA A 193 -1.14 -17.12 -1.57
CA ALA A 193 -0.12 -18.10 -1.24
C ALA A 193 1.26 -17.44 -1.11
N LEU A 194 1.60 -16.50 -1.99
CA LEU A 194 2.81 -15.71 -1.87
C LEU A 194 2.79 -14.85 -0.59
N ARG A 195 1.69 -14.15 -0.30
CA ARG A 195 1.56 -13.38 0.95
C ARG A 195 1.84 -14.26 2.18
N ASP A 196 1.17 -15.40 2.27
CA ASP A 196 1.28 -16.30 3.42
C ASP A 196 2.71 -16.86 3.54
N LYS A 197 3.33 -17.19 2.40
CA LYS A 197 4.73 -17.61 2.34
C LYS A 197 5.67 -16.52 2.86
N ILE A 198 5.53 -15.27 2.41
CA ILE A 198 6.35 -14.15 2.87
C ILE A 198 6.10 -13.87 4.36
N GLY A 199 4.86 -14.05 4.85
CA GLY A 199 4.54 -13.99 6.28
C GLY A 199 5.28 -15.02 7.10
N LEU A 200 5.37 -16.26 6.61
CA LEU A 200 6.19 -17.30 7.25
C LEU A 200 7.68 -16.92 7.21
N ARG A 201 8.19 -16.45 6.06
CA ARG A 201 9.59 -15.99 5.95
C ARG A 201 9.92 -14.85 6.90
N LEU A 202 8.97 -13.95 7.17
CA LEU A 202 9.16 -12.90 8.16
C LEU A 202 9.32 -13.48 9.57
N THR A 203 8.49 -14.44 9.97
CA THR A 203 8.65 -15.09 11.28
C THR A 203 9.96 -15.87 11.39
N GLU A 204 10.39 -16.54 10.31
CA GLU A 204 11.68 -17.23 10.25
C GLU A 204 12.84 -16.23 10.35
N PHE A 205 12.76 -15.10 9.63
CA PHE A 205 13.74 -14.03 9.69
C PHE A 205 13.89 -13.51 11.12
N LEU A 206 12.78 -13.11 11.75
CA LEU A 206 12.78 -12.56 13.11
C LEU A 206 13.36 -13.58 14.12
N THR A 207 12.95 -14.85 14.01
CA THR A 207 13.48 -15.94 14.84
C THR A 207 14.98 -16.13 14.62
N SER A 208 15.45 -16.13 13.36
CA SER A 208 16.88 -16.30 13.02
C SER A 208 17.76 -15.18 13.55
N LYS A 209 17.18 -14.00 13.79
CA LYS A 209 17.84 -12.81 14.32
C LYS A 209 17.66 -12.64 15.84
N ASN A 210 16.96 -13.57 16.50
CA ASN A 210 16.56 -13.46 17.90
C ASN A 210 15.83 -12.13 18.20
N ILE A 211 14.98 -11.67 17.27
CA ILE A 211 14.15 -10.47 17.46
C ILE A 211 12.83 -10.90 18.10
N PRO A 212 12.48 -10.45 19.32
CA PRO A 212 11.17 -10.66 19.92
C PRO A 212 10.06 -10.09 19.03
N PHE A 213 8.98 -10.86 18.85
CA PHE A 213 7.82 -10.39 18.10
C PHE A 213 6.50 -10.95 18.63
N VAL A 214 5.43 -10.20 18.39
CA VAL A 214 4.04 -10.60 18.63
C VAL A 214 3.30 -10.53 17.30
N THR A 215 2.54 -11.58 16.98
CA THR A 215 1.64 -11.57 15.82
C THR A 215 0.26 -11.16 16.28
N GLU A 216 -0.22 -10.03 15.77
CA GLU A 216 -1.59 -9.56 15.93
C GLU A 216 -2.39 -9.98 14.70
N THR A 217 -3.64 -10.36 14.96
CA THR A 217 -4.61 -10.58 13.90
C THR A 217 -5.03 -9.20 13.40
N GLU A 218 -4.91 -8.95 12.09
CA GLU A 218 -5.51 -7.77 11.47
C GLU A 218 -7.02 -7.90 11.66
N GLU A 219 -7.54 -7.21 12.68
CA GLU A 219 -8.95 -6.94 12.78
C GLU A 219 -9.28 -5.95 11.67
N TRP A 220 -9.58 -6.47 10.48
CA TRP A 220 -10.48 -5.75 9.59
C TRP A 220 -11.66 -5.33 10.47
N VAL A 221 -11.94 -4.03 10.52
CA VAL A 221 -13.06 -3.48 11.26
C VAL A 221 -14.33 -4.08 10.65
N ASP A 222 -14.69 -5.26 11.13
CA ASP A 222 -15.99 -5.84 10.91
C ASP A 222 -16.96 -4.91 11.65
N PRO A 223 -17.91 -4.26 10.96
CA PRO A 223 -18.89 -3.41 11.63
C PRO A 223 -19.80 -4.21 12.57
N GLU A 224 -19.75 -5.54 12.55
CA GLU A 224 -20.44 -6.36 13.53
C GLU A 224 -19.75 -6.27 14.89
N PRO A 225 -20.46 -5.80 15.95
CA PRO A 225 -19.89 -5.73 17.28
C PRO A 225 -19.50 -7.14 17.71
N LYS A 226 -18.22 -7.33 18.00
CA LYS A 226 -17.73 -8.54 18.64
C LYS A 226 -18.50 -8.73 19.94
N THR A 227 -19.35 -9.74 19.99
CA THR A 227 -19.88 -10.21 21.26
C THR A 227 -18.71 -10.84 22.00
N ASP A 228 -18.08 -10.07 22.88
CA ASP A 228 -17.14 -10.58 23.88
C ASP A 228 -17.87 -11.62 24.74
N ARG A 229 -17.80 -12.86 24.30
CA ARG A 229 -17.96 -14.00 25.18
C ARG A 229 -16.56 -14.51 25.47
N GLU A 230 -15.98 -13.94 26.51
CA GLU A 230 -14.89 -14.58 27.25
C GLU A 230 -15.30 -16.04 27.50
N ALA A 231 -14.58 -16.98 26.87
CA ALA A 231 -14.66 -18.37 27.26
C ALA A 231 -14.02 -18.50 28.65
N ARG A 232 -14.83 -18.36 29.69
CA ARG A 232 -14.50 -18.87 31.02
C ARG A 232 -14.45 -20.39 30.91
N PHE A 233 -13.29 -21.01 31.09
CA PHE A 233 -13.05 -22.19 31.93
C PHE A 233 -11.55 -22.36 32.17
#